data_AF-A0A972IYH1-F1
#
_entry.id   AF-A0A972IYH1-F1
#
_cell.length_a   1.000
_cell.length_b   1.000
_cell.length_c   1.000
_cell.angle_alpha   90.00
_cell.angle_beta   90.00
_cell.angle_gamma   90.00
#
_symmetry.space_group_name_H-M   'P 1'
#
loop_
_entity.id
_entity.type
_entity.pdbx_description
1 polymer ?
#
loop_
_entity_poly.entity_id
_entity_poly.type
_entity_poly.pdbx_seq_one_letter_code
_entity_poly.pdbx_strand_id
1 'polypeptide(L)'
;MNYKKPSFWIVIGSIITISIVAIYFLSNQKQDSFDIGIVVPAGNQGSFVYSDEQISPTKKQIIITSGTKLADTGVILKPIEVEQENSYEASYLTPGVAVKMDVEKGAWYQLGIDMQNPTNEDLVVYINVKNIEVRISSNALGDLEQYRTEYIGDASKVAAIAQRLPYPEGYSYSSIELQTSTEPYELIVYLDGNDDWQKKDFDLCATTAFDLIGNMGVISFRSADTGSDICSFERNELQTN
;
A
#
# COMPACT_ATOMS: atom_id res chain seq x y z
N MET A 1 -48.07 28.69 -33.06
CA MET A 1 -46.76 28.57 -32.36
C MET A 1 -45.97 27.47 -33.03
N ASN A 2 -44.84 27.82 -33.67
CA ASN A 2 -44.01 26.91 -34.47
C ASN A 2 -42.87 26.39 -33.59
N TYR A 3 -43.01 25.17 -33.06
CA TYR A 3 -41.91 24.52 -32.34
C TYR A 3 -40.95 23.87 -33.34
N LYS A 4 -39.79 24.51 -33.58
CA LYS A 4 -38.68 23.86 -34.28
C LYS A 4 -38.06 22.85 -33.30
N LYS A 5 -38.17 21.55 -33.62
CA LYS A 5 -37.44 20.50 -32.88
C LYS A 5 -35.97 20.91 -32.81
N PRO A 6 -35.33 20.92 -31.63
CA PRO A 6 -33.89 21.14 -31.57
C PRO A 6 -33.23 20.03 -32.38
N SER A 7 -32.32 20.42 -33.28
CA SER A 7 -31.58 19.49 -34.13
C SER A 7 -30.96 18.43 -33.23
N PHE A 8 -31.36 17.16 -33.39
CA PHE A 8 -30.90 16.01 -32.61
C PHE A 8 -29.38 15.97 -32.42
N TRP A 9 -28.64 16.52 -33.39
CA TRP A 9 -27.20 16.75 -33.38
C TRP A 9 -26.65 17.62 -32.25
N ILE A 10 -27.41 18.61 -31.75
CA ILE A 10 -27.01 19.49 -30.65
C ILE A 10 -27.03 18.74 -29.32
N VAL A 11 -28.01 17.84 -29.14
CA VAL A 11 -28.14 17.00 -27.93
C VAL A 11 -27.01 15.97 -27.88
N ILE A 12 -26.67 15.35 -29.02
CA ILE A 12 -25.55 14.39 -29.09
C ILE A 12 -24.21 15.09 -28.80
N GLY A 13 -23.97 16.26 -29.39
CA GLY A 13 -22.72 17.00 -29.17
C GLY A 13 -22.49 17.39 -27.71
N SER A 14 -23.55 17.83 -27.02
CA SER A 14 -23.50 18.24 -25.61
C SER A 14 -23.29 17.06 -24.65
N ILE A 15 -23.88 15.89 -24.93
CA ILE A 15 -23.61 14.67 -24.14
C ILE A 15 -22.12 14.27 -24.25
N ILE A 16 -21.54 14.33 -25.45
CA ILE A 16 -20.13 13.99 -25.65
C ILE A 16 -19.21 14.97 -24.91
N THR A 17 -19.52 16.27 -24.90
CA THR A 17 -18.70 17.26 -24.18
C THR A 17 -18.78 17.07 -22.67
N ILE A 18 -19.97 16.78 -22.13
CA ILE A 18 -20.14 16.49 -20.70
C ILE A 18 -19.40 15.21 -20.31
N SER A 19 -19.44 14.16 -21.13
CA SER A 19 -18.70 12.93 -20.86
C SER A 19 -17.19 13.14 -20.91
N ILE A 20 -16.66 13.93 -21.85
CA ILE A 20 -15.23 14.26 -21.91
C ILE A 20 -14.81 15.09 -20.69
N VAL A 21 -15.63 16.07 -20.28
CA VAL A 21 -15.37 16.87 -19.07
C VAL A 21 -15.46 16.00 -17.81
N ALA A 22 -16.41 15.07 -17.73
CA ALA A 22 -16.54 14.14 -16.60
C ALA A 22 -15.36 13.16 -16.52
N ILE A 23 -14.91 12.60 -17.66
CA ILE A 23 -13.71 11.75 -17.72
C ILE A 23 -12.47 12.57 -17.34
N TYR A 24 -12.37 13.82 -17.79
CA TYR A 24 -11.28 14.72 -17.41
C TYR A 24 -11.30 15.05 -15.91
N PHE A 25 -12.48 15.25 -15.31
CA PHE A 25 -12.64 15.51 -13.89
C PHE A 25 -12.36 14.28 -13.02
N LEU A 26 -12.79 13.10 -13.45
CA LEU A 26 -12.52 11.82 -12.77
C LEU A 26 -11.05 11.41 -12.88
N SER A 27 -10.41 11.65 -14.03
CA SER A 27 -8.98 11.35 -14.24
C SER A 27 -8.04 12.35 -13.54
N ASN A 28 -8.58 13.45 -12.99
CA ASN A 28 -7.79 14.52 -12.36
C ASN A 28 -8.15 14.76 -10.88
N GLN A 29 -8.86 13.82 -10.23
CA GLN A 29 -8.85 13.74 -8.77
C GLN A 29 -7.51 13.16 -8.31
N LYS A 30 -6.43 13.94 -8.45
CA LYS A 30 -5.25 13.70 -7.62
C LYS A 30 -5.69 13.94 -6.19
N GLN A 31 -5.66 12.92 -5.33
CA GLN A 31 -5.68 13.15 -3.89
C GLN A 31 -4.49 14.05 -3.59
N ASP A 32 -4.72 15.35 -3.46
CA ASP A 32 -3.67 16.32 -3.14
C ASP A 32 -3.15 16.15 -1.70
N SER A 33 -3.83 15.32 -0.91
CA SER A 33 -3.50 14.97 0.47
C SER A 33 -3.84 13.51 0.77
N PHE A 34 -2.94 12.82 1.47
CA PHE A 34 -3.12 11.47 1.99
C PHE A 34 -3.08 11.48 3.51
N ASP A 35 -3.88 10.64 4.14
CA ASP A 35 -3.80 10.40 5.57
C ASP A 35 -2.92 9.18 5.82
N ILE A 36 -1.74 9.40 6.39
CA ILE A 36 -0.75 8.36 6.69
C ILE A 36 -1.00 7.85 8.11
N GLY A 37 -1.28 6.55 8.24
CA GLY A 37 -1.49 5.89 9.51
C GLY A 37 -0.17 5.48 10.16
N ILE A 38 -0.01 5.75 11.45
CA ILE A 38 1.13 5.28 12.24
C ILE A 38 0.60 4.60 13.49
N VAL A 39 0.95 3.33 13.65
CA VAL A 39 0.61 2.53 14.83
C VAL A 39 1.66 2.79 15.90
N VAL A 40 1.29 3.44 17.00
CA VAL A 40 2.18 3.67 18.15
C VAL A 40 1.96 2.55 19.17
N PRO A 41 2.95 1.68 19.41
CA PRO A 41 2.79 0.51 20.27
C PRO A 41 2.42 0.87 21.71
N ALA A 42 1.65 0.00 22.34
CA ALA A 42 1.38 0.05 23.77
C ALA A 42 2.69 0.17 24.59
N GLY A 43 2.73 1.11 25.53
CA GLY A 43 3.88 1.37 26.38
C GLY A 43 5.03 2.17 25.74
N ASN A 44 4.88 2.72 24.51
CA ASN A 44 5.93 3.55 23.90
C ASN A 44 6.28 4.78 24.76
N GLN A 45 7.52 4.87 25.22
CA GLN A 45 7.98 5.93 26.14
C GLN A 45 8.58 7.17 25.43
N GLY A 46 8.25 7.38 24.15
CA GLY A 46 8.73 8.53 23.37
C GLY A 46 9.94 8.20 22.48
N SER A 47 9.94 7.01 21.87
CA SER A 47 10.79 6.75 20.70
C SER A 47 10.04 7.04 19.41
N PHE A 48 10.78 7.43 18.37
CA PHE A 48 10.22 7.59 17.03
C PHE A 48 9.63 6.28 16.53
N VAL A 49 8.38 6.34 16.09
CA VAL A 49 7.66 5.25 15.45
C VAL A 49 7.38 5.64 14.00
N TYR A 50 7.56 4.70 13.08
CA TYR A 50 7.50 4.97 11.65
C TYR A 50 6.23 4.39 11.02
N SER A 51 5.80 5.03 9.93
CA SER A 51 4.68 4.58 9.10
C SER A 51 5.01 3.27 8.39
N ASP A 52 3.98 2.43 8.29
CA ASP A 52 4.01 1.25 7.45
C ASP A 52 3.88 1.61 5.97
N GLU A 53 3.53 2.85 5.63
CA GLU A 53 3.59 3.38 4.27
C GLU A 53 4.90 4.13 4.02
N GLN A 54 5.36 4.07 2.77
CA GLN A 54 6.40 4.92 2.23
C GLN A 54 5.77 6.01 1.35
N ILE A 55 6.35 7.20 1.43
CA ILE A 55 5.88 8.37 0.70
C ILE A 55 6.95 8.86 -0.28
N SER A 56 6.53 9.18 -1.50
CA SER A 56 7.40 9.81 -2.51
C SER A 56 6.93 11.23 -2.83
N PRO A 57 7.77 12.27 -2.68
CA PRO A 57 7.39 13.63 -3.00
C PRO A 57 7.19 13.85 -4.50
N THR A 58 6.00 14.27 -4.89
CA THR A 58 5.67 14.70 -6.27
C THR A 58 6.23 16.10 -6.60
N LYS A 59 6.60 16.86 -5.56
CA LYS A 59 7.21 18.21 -5.63
C LYS A 59 8.42 18.26 -4.71
N LYS A 60 9.24 19.31 -4.84
CA LYS A 60 10.40 19.57 -3.97
C LYS A 60 10.02 19.95 -2.53
N GLN A 61 8.73 20.11 -2.25
CA GLN A 61 8.20 20.35 -0.91
C GLN A 61 6.98 19.49 -0.65
N ILE A 62 6.97 18.85 0.50
CA ILE A 62 5.77 18.24 1.08
C ILE A 62 5.19 19.17 2.15
N ILE A 63 3.89 19.03 2.39
CA ILE A 63 3.18 19.80 3.41
C ILE A 63 2.56 18.80 4.37
N ILE A 64 2.97 18.85 5.63
CA ILE A 64 2.51 17.94 6.68
C ILE A 64 1.60 18.73 7.63
N THR A 65 0.44 18.17 7.96
CA THR A 65 -0.52 18.76 8.91
C THR A 65 -0.99 17.71 9.90
N SER A 66 -1.06 18.07 11.18
CA SER A 66 -1.60 17.20 12.22
C SER A 66 -3.10 16.93 12.01
N GLY A 67 -3.54 15.67 12.15
CA GLY A 67 -4.96 15.35 12.33
C GLY A 67 -5.55 15.96 13.60
N THR A 68 -6.88 16.02 13.70
CA THR A 68 -7.64 16.71 14.77
C THR A 68 -7.45 16.17 16.19
N LYS A 69 -6.62 15.13 16.40
CA LYS A 69 -6.36 14.47 17.68
C LYS A 69 -4.88 14.41 18.07
N LEU A 70 -3.99 14.99 17.27
CA LEU A 70 -2.56 15.03 17.54
C LEU A 70 -2.22 16.26 18.36
N ALA A 71 -1.46 16.08 19.45
CA ALA A 71 -0.82 17.18 20.19
C ALA A 71 0.47 17.62 19.48
N ASP A 72 1.26 18.49 20.12
CA ASP A 72 2.59 18.86 19.61
C ASP A 72 3.45 17.60 19.45
N THR A 73 3.74 17.24 18.20
CA THR A 73 4.36 15.95 17.84
C THR A 73 5.58 16.21 16.96
N GLY A 74 6.72 15.62 17.32
CA GLY A 74 7.92 15.65 16.49
C GLY A 74 7.73 14.74 15.28
N VAL A 75 8.05 15.22 14.09
CA VAL A 75 7.93 14.48 12.83
C VAL A 75 9.26 14.47 12.10
N ILE A 76 9.64 13.30 11.59
CA ILE A 76 10.91 13.10 10.89
C ILE A 76 10.69 12.27 9.62
N LEU A 77 11.55 12.47 8.63
CA LEU A 77 11.59 11.63 7.43
C LEU A 77 12.83 10.74 7.49
N LYS A 78 12.63 9.45 7.33
CA LYS A 78 13.72 8.48 7.15
C LYS A 78 13.88 8.21 5.65
N PRO A 79 15.04 8.50 5.03
CA PRO A 79 15.28 8.18 3.62
C PRO A 79 15.31 6.66 3.43
N ILE A 80 14.72 6.18 2.32
CA ILE A 80 14.70 4.76 1.93
C ILE A 80 15.42 4.56 0.60
N GLU A 81 14.96 5.24 -0.45
CA GLU A 81 15.57 5.23 -1.79
C GLU A 81 15.75 6.68 -2.23
N VAL A 82 16.96 7.20 -2.05
CA VAL A 82 17.35 8.59 -2.36
C VAL A 82 18.58 8.58 -3.27
N GLU A 83 18.69 9.54 -4.19
CA GLU A 83 19.91 9.69 -5.00
C GLU A 83 21.07 10.26 -4.17
N GLN A 84 20.75 11.11 -3.19
CA GLN A 84 21.72 11.71 -2.26
C GLN A 84 21.38 11.32 -0.83
N GLU A 85 22.35 10.78 -0.10
CA GLU A 85 22.20 10.42 1.30
C GLU A 85 21.98 11.69 2.14
N ASN A 86 20.71 11.96 2.45
CA ASN A 86 20.25 13.14 3.17
C ASN A 86 19.67 12.73 4.53
N SER A 87 20.07 13.41 5.59
CA SER A 87 19.47 13.25 6.92
C SER A 87 18.56 14.43 7.22
N TYR A 88 17.32 14.14 7.62
CA TYR A 88 16.35 15.17 7.99
C TYR A 88 16.28 15.30 9.51
N GLU A 89 16.28 16.53 10.02
CA GLU A 89 16.04 16.79 11.43
C GLU A 89 14.53 16.77 11.74
N ALA A 90 14.19 16.40 12.97
CA ALA A 90 12.81 16.39 13.42
C ALA A 90 12.22 17.80 13.41
N SER A 91 11.04 17.95 12.81
CA SER A 91 10.24 19.17 12.81
C SER A 91 9.02 18.99 13.69
N TYR A 92 8.63 20.02 14.43
CA TYR A 92 7.46 19.95 15.31
C TYR A 92 6.18 20.32 14.57
N LEU A 93 5.19 19.43 14.59
CA LEU A 93 3.83 19.72 14.17
C LEU A 93 3.03 20.28 15.35
N THR A 94 2.56 21.52 15.19
CA THR A 94 1.59 22.13 16.10
C THR A 94 0.18 22.02 15.52
N PRO A 95 -0.85 21.71 16.33
CA PRO A 95 -2.22 21.57 15.86
C PRO A 95 -2.70 22.76 15.03
N GLY A 96 -3.17 22.47 13.81
CA GLY A 96 -3.68 23.48 12.87
C GLY A 96 -2.60 24.28 12.12
N VAL A 97 -1.32 23.99 12.35
CA VAL A 97 -0.19 24.60 11.63
C VAL A 97 0.39 23.58 10.65
N ALA A 98 0.48 23.98 9.38
CA ALA A 98 1.11 23.16 8.35
C ALA A 98 2.63 23.37 8.36
N VAL A 99 3.39 22.27 8.41
CA VAL A 99 4.85 22.27 8.28
C VAL A 99 5.21 21.97 6.83
N LYS A 100 6.15 22.75 6.28
CA LYS A 100 6.69 22.53 4.93
C LYS A 100 8.10 21.98 5.07
N MET A 101 8.38 20.89 4.38
CA MET A 101 9.71 20.28 4.36
C MET A 101 10.24 20.27 2.93
N ASP A 102 11.43 20.80 2.73
CA ASP A 102 12.18 20.67 1.48
C ASP A 102 12.71 19.24 1.37
N VAL A 103 12.40 18.57 0.26
CA VAL A 103 12.68 17.14 0.07
C VAL A 103 13.06 16.85 -1.38
N GLU A 104 13.81 15.77 -1.59
CA GLU A 104 14.13 15.30 -2.94
C GLU A 104 12.87 14.78 -3.63
N LYS A 105 12.56 15.34 -4.80
CA LYS A 105 11.40 14.93 -5.60
C LYS A 105 11.65 13.53 -6.19
N GLY A 106 10.69 12.63 -6.01
CA GLY A 106 10.72 11.25 -6.55
C GLY A 106 11.43 10.24 -5.65
N ALA A 107 12.18 10.70 -4.65
CA ALA A 107 12.79 9.81 -3.66
C ALA A 107 11.77 9.25 -2.67
N TRP A 108 12.09 8.12 -2.05
CA TRP A 108 11.20 7.45 -1.09
C TRP A 108 11.62 7.66 0.36
N TYR A 109 10.63 7.94 1.21
CA TYR A 109 10.79 8.19 2.64
C TYR A 109 9.79 7.39 3.48
N GLN A 110 10.15 7.06 4.71
CA GLN A 110 9.21 6.69 5.78
C GLN A 110 8.96 7.88 6.70
N LEU A 111 7.69 8.08 7.08
CA LEU A 111 7.28 9.14 7.99
C LEU A 111 7.37 8.64 9.42
N GLY A 112 8.14 9.31 10.27
CA GLY A 112 8.28 8.99 11.69
C GLY A 112 7.64 10.04 12.59
N ILE A 113 7.05 9.61 13.71
CA ILE A 113 6.59 10.49 14.78
C ILE A 113 7.17 10.12 16.13
N ASP A 114 7.49 11.13 16.92
CA ASP A 114 7.79 11.00 18.34
C ASP A 114 6.51 11.19 19.15
N MET A 115 5.91 10.09 19.59
CA MET A 115 4.69 10.12 20.40
C MET A 115 4.72 9.07 21.51
N GLN A 116 4.37 9.48 22.73
CA GLN A 116 4.22 8.57 23.86
C GLN A 116 2.85 7.88 23.82
N ASN A 117 2.84 6.56 24.06
CA ASN A 117 1.62 5.80 24.28
C ASN A 117 1.75 5.03 25.60
N PRO A 118 1.37 5.63 26.75
CA PRO A 118 1.46 4.98 28.06
C PRO A 118 0.37 3.93 28.28
N THR A 119 -0.56 3.76 27.34
CA THR A 119 -1.65 2.80 27.45
C THR A 119 -1.15 1.38 27.18
N ASN A 120 -1.99 0.39 27.50
CA ASN A 120 -1.76 -1.02 27.25
C ASN A 120 -2.31 -1.49 25.89
N GLU A 121 -2.77 -0.56 25.04
CA GLU A 121 -3.31 -0.85 23.72
C GLU A 121 -2.59 0.00 22.67
N ASP A 122 -2.52 -0.50 21.44
CA ASP A 122 -1.89 0.21 20.34
C ASP A 122 -2.76 1.40 19.91
N LEU A 123 -2.11 2.52 19.58
CA LEU A 123 -2.78 3.75 19.19
C LEU A 123 -2.48 4.07 17.73
N VAL A 124 -3.51 4.10 16.89
CA VAL A 124 -3.37 4.51 15.48
C VAL A 124 -3.55 6.02 15.36
N VAL A 125 -2.58 6.67 14.75
CA VAL A 125 -2.57 8.12 14.50
C VAL A 125 -2.51 8.41 13.02
N TYR A 126 -3.24 9.42 12.58
CA TYR A 126 -3.26 9.85 11.18
C TYR A 126 -2.63 11.23 11.02
N ILE A 127 -1.76 11.34 10.01
CA ILE A 127 -1.10 12.59 9.62
C ILE A 127 -1.45 12.90 8.19
N ASN A 128 -1.90 14.11 7.93
CA ASN A 128 -2.24 14.54 6.59
C ASN A 128 -0.98 15.05 5.87
N VAL A 129 -0.63 14.44 4.75
CA VAL A 129 0.55 14.79 3.96
C VAL A 129 0.15 15.12 2.53
N LYS A 130 0.59 16.27 2.02
CA LYS A 130 0.31 16.75 0.65
C LYS A 130 1.52 16.66 -0.26
N ASN A 131 1.22 16.62 -1.56
CA ASN A 131 2.19 16.53 -2.66
C ASN A 131 3.00 15.22 -2.63
N ILE A 132 2.39 14.10 -2.25
CA ILE A 132 3.07 12.80 -2.21
C ILE A 132 2.34 11.75 -3.05
N GLU A 133 3.06 10.70 -3.40
CA GLU A 133 2.54 9.39 -3.77
C GLU A 133 2.81 8.44 -2.60
N VAL A 134 1.93 7.46 -2.38
CA VAL A 134 2.02 6.52 -1.26
C VAL A 134 2.16 5.11 -1.81
N ARG A 135 3.07 4.33 -1.23
CA ARG A 135 3.12 2.87 -1.39
C ARG A 135 3.22 2.23 -0.01
N ILE A 136 2.80 0.99 0.14
CA ILE A 136 3.08 0.26 1.38
C ILE A 136 4.59 0.08 1.50
N SER A 137 5.14 0.37 2.66
CA SER A 137 6.55 0.24 2.95
C SER A 137 6.96 -1.22 2.81
N SER A 138 8.16 -1.42 2.28
CA SER A 138 8.82 -2.72 2.33
C SER A 138 9.17 -3.14 3.76
N ASN A 139 8.82 -2.43 4.83
CA ASN A 139 9.00 -2.93 6.20
C ASN A 139 7.91 -3.95 6.59
N ALA A 140 6.76 -3.95 5.93
CA ALA A 140 5.90 -5.14 5.92
C ALA A 140 6.62 -6.34 5.27
N LEU A 141 7.50 -6.10 4.27
CA LEU A 141 8.44 -7.09 3.74
C LEU A 141 9.71 -7.29 4.61
N GLY A 142 10.11 -6.32 5.43
CA GLY A 142 11.29 -6.39 6.30
C GLY A 142 11.09 -7.38 7.44
N ASP A 143 9.85 -7.51 7.91
CA ASP A 143 9.43 -8.60 8.80
C ASP A 143 9.32 -9.95 8.04
N LEU A 144 9.18 -9.94 6.71
CA LEU A 144 9.13 -11.15 5.89
C LEU A 144 10.50 -11.74 5.57
N GLU A 145 11.55 -10.92 5.43
CA GLU A 145 12.90 -11.37 5.09
C GLU A 145 13.46 -12.38 6.10
N GLN A 146 13.10 -12.29 7.39
CA GLN A 146 13.50 -13.28 8.40
C GLN A 146 12.93 -14.69 8.11
N TYR A 147 11.82 -14.76 7.37
CA TYR A 147 11.16 -16.00 6.96
C TYR A 147 11.58 -16.46 5.57
N ARG A 148 12.51 -15.76 4.89
CA ARG A 148 13.04 -16.19 3.59
C ARG A 148 13.50 -17.65 3.64
N THR A 149 13.15 -18.39 2.59
CA THR A 149 13.49 -19.80 2.43
C THR A 149 13.80 -20.11 0.98
N GLU A 150 14.82 -20.94 0.74
CA GLU A 150 15.11 -21.45 -0.60
C GLU A 150 14.15 -22.58 -1.00
N TYR A 151 13.46 -23.19 -0.03
CA TYR A 151 12.65 -24.38 -0.22
C TYR A 151 11.22 -24.19 0.29
N ILE A 152 10.24 -24.36 -0.60
CA ILE A 152 8.80 -24.24 -0.32
C ILE A 152 8.30 -25.26 0.73
N GLY A 153 8.99 -26.38 0.92
CA GLY A 153 8.62 -27.36 1.93
C GLY A 153 8.94 -26.95 3.37
N ASP A 154 9.58 -25.80 3.60
CA ASP A 154 9.73 -25.22 4.94
C ASP A 154 8.39 -24.61 5.39
N ALA A 155 7.46 -25.49 5.81
CA ALA A 155 6.08 -25.12 6.07
C ALA A 155 5.92 -24.02 7.12
N SER A 156 6.79 -23.98 8.14
CA SER A 156 6.75 -22.95 9.17
C SER A 156 7.08 -21.57 8.60
N LYS A 157 8.13 -21.46 7.80
CA LYS A 157 8.51 -20.20 7.16
C LYS A 157 7.51 -19.79 6.07
N VAL A 158 7.06 -20.74 5.25
CA VAL A 158 6.10 -20.44 4.17
C VAL A 158 4.74 -20.00 4.73
N ALA A 159 4.27 -20.60 5.82
CA ALA A 159 3.06 -20.14 6.51
C ALA A 159 3.23 -18.71 7.08
N ALA A 160 4.39 -18.41 7.67
CA ALA A 160 4.68 -17.07 8.17
C ALA A 160 4.72 -16.03 7.05
N ILE A 161 5.27 -16.37 5.89
CA ILE A 161 5.25 -15.56 4.67
C ILE A 161 3.81 -15.34 4.22
N ALA A 162 3.07 -16.41 3.96
CA ALA A 162 1.70 -16.33 3.44
C ALA A 162 0.81 -15.44 4.31
N GLN A 163 0.81 -15.65 5.63
CA GLN A 163 -0.01 -14.85 6.57
C GLN A 163 0.21 -13.33 6.47
N ARG A 164 1.37 -12.89 5.99
CA ARG A 164 1.80 -11.48 5.95
C ARG A 164 1.88 -10.93 4.52
N LEU A 165 1.48 -11.69 3.51
CA LEU A 165 1.45 -11.18 2.14
C LEU A 165 0.46 -10.01 2.01
N PRO A 166 0.75 -9.03 1.15
CA PRO A 166 -0.06 -7.82 0.98
C PRO A 166 -1.32 -8.10 0.14
N TYR A 167 -2.28 -8.85 0.70
CA TYR A 167 -3.52 -9.22 0.02
C TYR A 167 -4.34 -7.98 -0.39
N PRO A 168 -5.07 -8.03 -1.51
CA PRO A 168 -5.98 -6.96 -1.91
C PRO A 168 -7.02 -6.64 -0.84
N GLU A 169 -7.54 -5.41 -0.86
CA GLU A 169 -8.66 -5.02 0.00
C GLU A 169 -9.84 -6.00 -0.18
N GLY A 170 -10.49 -6.35 0.93
CA GLY A 170 -11.58 -7.33 0.93
C GLY A 170 -11.15 -8.79 1.05
N TYR A 171 -9.86 -9.10 0.97
CA TYR A 171 -9.31 -10.44 1.20
C TYR A 171 -8.44 -10.50 2.46
N SER A 172 -8.54 -11.62 3.17
CA SER A 172 -7.75 -11.93 4.35
C SER A 172 -7.26 -13.37 4.32
N TYR A 173 -6.10 -13.61 4.93
CA TYR A 173 -5.49 -14.93 5.00
C TYR A 173 -6.32 -15.93 5.83
N SER A 174 -6.51 -17.14 5.32
CA SER A 174 -7.14 -18.25 6.05
C SER A 174 -6.16 -19.39 6.32
N SER A 175 -5.66 -20.05 5.27
CA SER A 175 -4.73 -21.19 5.38
C SER A 175 -3.87 -21.39 4.13
N ILE A 176 -2.92 -22.32 4.19
CA ILE A 176 -2.12 -22.72 3.02
C ILE A 176 -2.11 -24.23 2.79
N GLU A 177 -1.83 -24.62 1.55
CA GLU A 177 -1.44 -25.98 1.15
C GLU A 177 -0.17 -25.92 0.28
N LEU A 178 0.72 -26.90 0.47
CA LEU A 178 2.02 -26.98 -0.21
C LEU A 178 2.07 -28.20 -1.12
N GLN A 179 2.16 -27.98 -2.43
CA GLN A 179 2.34 -29.04 -3.42
C GLN A 179 3.83 -29.19 -3.75
N THR A 180 4.51 -30.09 -3.04
CA THR A 180 5.97 -30.29 -3.14
C THR A 180 6.38 -31.62 -3.79
N SER A 181 5.40 -32.38 -4.31
CA SER A 181 5.64 -33.72 -4.88
C SER A 181 6.27 -33.70 -6.26
N THR A 182 5.91 -32.72 -7.09
CA THR A 182 6.36 -32.60 -8.49
C THR A 182 6.51 -31.14 -8.88
N GLU A 183 7.57 -30.82 -9.65
CA GLU A 183 7.74 -29.47 -10.21
C GLU A 183 6.73 -29.19 -11.34
N PRO A 184 6.27 -27.93 -11.48
CA PRO A 184 6.61 -26.77 -10.66
C PRO A 184 5.96 -26.85 -9.27
N TYR A 185 6.73 -26.56 -8.21
CA TYR A 185 6.18 -26.59 -6.85
C TYR A 185 5.19 -25.44 -6.64
N GLU A 186 4.08 -25.72 -5.98
CA GLU A 186 2.97 -24.77 -5.85
C GLU A 186 2.65 -24.46 -4.38
N LEU A 187 2.48 -23.17 -4.10
CA LEU A 187 1.87 -22.66 -2.88
C LEU A 187 0.40 -22.32 -3.17
N ILE A 188 -0.52 -22.99 -2.49
CA ILE A 188 -1.95 -22.67 -2.55
C ILE A 188 -2.30 -21.88 -1.29
N VAL A 189 -2.83 -20.69 -1.46
CA VAL A 189 -3.27 -19.81 -0.37
C VAL A 189 -4.79 -19.73 -0.40
N TYR A 190 -5.41 -20.07 0.73
CA TYR A 190 -6.84 -19.91 0.95
C TYR A 190 -7.13 -18.58 1.62
N LEU A 191 -8.09 -17.84 1.07
CA LEU A 191 -8.47 -16.51 1.50
C LEU A 191 -9.95 -16.45 1.89
N ASP A 192 -10.21 -15.72 2.97
CA ASP A 192 -11.54 -15.29 3.40
C ASP A 192 -11.80 -13.89 2.82
N GLY A 193 -12.87 -13.75 2.04
CA GLY A 193 -13.17 -12.51 1.33
C GLY A 193 -14.10 -12.71 0.14
N ASN A 194 -14.86 -11.69 -0.21
CA ASN A 194 -15.77 -11.71 -1.36
C ASN A 194 -15.99 -10.30 -1.91
N ASP A 195 -14.95 -9.76 -2.54
CA ASP A 195 -14.98 -8.48 -3.23
C ASP A 195 -14.63 -8.64 -4.71
N ASP A 196 -15.04 -7.65 -5.52
CA ASP A 196 -14.68 -7.55 -6.93
C ASP A 196 -13.14 -7.42 -7.05
N TRP A 197 -12.53 -8.32 -7.82
CA TRP A 197 -11.07 -8.40 -7.95
C TRP A 197 -10.62 -8.38 -9.41
N GLN A 198 -9.41 -7.88 -9.64
CA GLN A 198 -8.67 -8.07 -10.89
C GLN A 198 -7.41 -8.88 -10.61
N LYS A 199 -6.99 -9.73 -11.56
CA LYS A 199 -5.75 -10.52 -11.40
C LYS A 199 -4.57 -9.62 -10.99
N LYS A 200 -4.49 -8.42 -11.55
CA LYS A 200 -3.43 -7.43 -11.28
C LYS A 200 -3.32 -7.03 -9.79
N ASP A 201 -4.41 -7.07 -9.03
CA ASP A 201 -4.40 -6.70 -7.62
C ASP A 201 -3.55 -7.68 -6.79
N PHE A 202 -3.38 -8.92 -7.27
CA PHE A 202 -2.56 -9.95 -6.64
C PHE A 202 -1.10 -9.97 -7.13
N ASP A 203 -0.70 -9.12 -8.08
CA ASP A 203 0.67 -9.10 -8.63
C ASP A 203 1.72 -8.87 -7.54
N LEU A 204 1.45 -7.95 -6.61
CA LEU A 204 2.37 -7.64 -5.50
C LEU A 204 2.50 -8.82 -4.54
N CYS A 205 1.41 -9.52 -4.23
CA CYS A 205 1.42 -10.75 -3.43
C CYS A 205 2.28 -11.83 -4.07
N ALA A 206 2.03 -12.11 -5.36
CA ALA A 206 2.73 -13.15 -6.08
C ALA A 206 4.22 -12.85 -6.19
N THR A 207 4.58 -11.63 -6.57
CA THR A 207 5.99 -11.20 -6.70
C THR A 207 6.71 -11.31 -5.35
N THR A 208 6.11 -10.81 -4.26
CA THR A 208 6.69 -10.91 -2.92
C THR A 208 6.91 -12.37 -2.50
N ALA A 209 5.93 -13.24 -2.74
CA ALA A 209 6.06 -14.65 -2.40
C ALA A 209 7.14 -15.36 -3.24
N PHE A 210 7.25 -15.05 -4.53
CA PHE A 210 8.32 -15.57 -5.38
C PHE A 210 9.70 -15.07 -4.96
N ASP A 211 9.81 -13.82 -4.52
CA ASP A 211 11.08 -13.27 -4.06
C ASP A 211 11.56 -13.94 -2.76
N LEU A 212 10.64 -14.36 -1.89
CA LEU A 212 10.95 -14.93 -0.57
C LEU A 212 11.09 -16.46 -0.55
N ILE A 213 10.52 -17.18 -1.53
CA ILE A 213 10.47 -18.65 -1.57
C ILE A 213 11.20 -19.17 -2.81
N GLY A 214 12.49 -19.49 -2.67
CA GLY A 214 13.45 -19.67 -3.78
C GLY A 214 13.06 -20.68 -4.86
N ASN A 215 12.48 -21.83 -4.54
CA ASN A 215 12.14 -22.87 -5.52
C ASN A 215 10.64 -22.96 -5.89
N MET A 216 9.79 -22.05 -5.41
CA MET A 216 8.35 -22.04 -5.72
C MET A 216 8.10 -21.65 -7.19
N GLY A 217 7.46 -22.53 -7.96
CA GLY A 217 7.15 -22.27 -9.37
C GLY A 217 5.80 -21.60 -9.59
N VAL A 218 4.82 -21.87 -8.71
CA VAL A 218 3.43 -21.40 -8.84
C VAL A 218 2.91 -20.92 -7.49
N ILE A 219 2.11 -19.85 -7.51
CA ILE A 219 1.25 -19.46 -6.39
C ILE A 219 -0.19 -19.32 -6.86
N SER A 220 -1.11 -19.95 -6.14
CA SER A 220 -2.54 -19.98 -6.45
C SER A 220 -3.35 -19.48 -5.27
N PHE A 221 -4.34 -18.64 -5.53
CA PHE A 221 -5.26 -18.10 -4.54
C PHE A 221 -6.63 -18.73 -4.70
N ARG A 222 -7.21 -19.25 -3.61
CA ARG A 222 -8.52 -19.90 -3.58
C ARG A 222 -9.40 -19.33 -2.48
N SER A 223 -10.71 -19.38 -2.69
CA SER A 223 -11.67 -19.08 -1.62
C SER A 223 -11.61 -20.16 -0.55
N ALA A 224 -11.52 -19.78 0.73
CA ALA A 224 -11.58 -20.71 1.86
C ALA A 224 -12.98 -21.34 2.03
N ASP A 225 -14.03 -20.60 1.70
CA ASP A 225 -15.43 -21.04 1.83
C ASP A 225 -15.81 -22.09 0.79
N THR A 226 -15.49 -21.84 -0.48
CA THR A 226 -15.95 -22.65 -1.61
C THR A 226 -14.85 -23.52 -2.22
N GLY A 227 -13.59 -23.23 -1.92
CA GLY A 227 -12.43 -23.85 -2.58
C GLY A 227 -12.25 -23.42 -4.04
N SER A 228 -13.04 -22.47 -4.55
CA SER A 228 -12.95 -22.03 -5.94
C SER A 228 -11.68 -21.24 -6.21
N ASP A 229 -11.07 -21.45 -7.38
CA ASP A 229 -9.92 -20.68 -7.84
C ASP A 229 -10.29 -19.19 -8.02
N ILE A 230 -9.51 -18.31 -7.38
CA ILE A 230 -9.57 -16.86 -7.57
C ILE A 230 -8.62 -16.53 -8.73
N CYS A 231 -7.32 -16.70 -8.53
CA CYS A 231 -6.31 -16.51 -9.58
C CYS A 231 -5.03 -17.30 -9.28
N SER A 232 -4.17 -17.45 -10.27
CA SER A 232 -2.88 -18.14 -10.16
C SER A 232 -1.81 -17.44 -10.99
N PHE A 233 -0.57 -17.57 -10.55
CA PHE A 233 0.62 -16.97 -11.16
C PHE A 233 1.71 -18.01 -11.28
N GLU A 234 2.38 -18.03 -12.43
CA GLU A 234 3.62 -18.77 -12.60
C GLU A 234 4.80 -17.81 -12.50
N ARG A 235 5.89 -18.26 -11.87
CA ARG A 235 7.10 -17.45 -11.72
C ARG A 235 7.64 -16.91 -13.06
N ASN A 236 7.48 -17.68 -14.13
CA ASN A 236 8.00 -17.32 -15.45
C ASN A 236 7.15 -16.24 -16.16
N GLU A 237 5.90 -16.01 -15.75
CA GLU A 237 5.03 -14.98 -16.35
C GLU A 237 5.48 -13.56 -15.96
N LEU A 238 6.07 -13.39 -14.77
CA LEU A 238 6.39 -12.07 -14.18
C LEU A 238 7.81 -11.56 -14.50
N GLN A 239 8.69 -12.38 -15.07
CA GLN A 239 10.08 -11.99 -15.40
C GLN A 239 10.23 -11.32 -16.79
N THR A 240 9.13 -11.12 -17.52
CA THR A 240 9.16 -10.68 -18.93
C THR A 240 8.79 -9.21 -19.19
N ASN A 241 8.65 -8.38 -18.15
CA ASN A 241 8.36 -6.94 -18.28
C ASN A 241 9.53 -6.07 -17.81
#